data_AF-A0A970EPW0-F1
#
_entry.id   AF-A0A970EPW0-F1
#
_cell.length_a   1.000
_cell.length_b   1.000
_cell.length_c   1.000
_cell.angle_alpha   90.00
_cell.angle_beta   90.00
_cell.angle_gamma   90.00
#
_symmetry.space_group_name_H-M   'P 1'
#
loop_
_entity.id
_entity.type
_entity.pdbx_description
1 polymer ?
#
loop_
_entity_poly.entity_id
_entity_poly.type
_entity_poly.pdbx_seq_one_letter_code
_entity_poly.pdbx_strand_id
1 'polypeptide(L)'
;AGLSSHRVAAASPAFDYSGWEKEIRRAYGRAAAEVLHLEETEGKNSPEGQKQRLTTAAERWDEIAEVSRVLPKSRELGEMLAAVGGAASPSEIGVGPELLWDSLVYGKELRARYTILQLLYDLGRLHEFAERLVAEEFASAR
;
A
#
# COMPACT_ATOMS: atom_id res chain seq x y z
N ALA A 1 -19.65 -3.85 -5.32
CA ALA A 1 -19.54 -5.32 -5.30
C ALA A 1 -18.24 -5.68 -4.60
N GLY A 2 -18.34 -6.33 -3.43
CA GLY A 2 -17.22 -6.58 -2.52
C GLY A 2 -16.19 -7.59 -3.01
N LEU A 3 -15.23 -7.89 -2.13
CA LEU A 3 -14.35 -9.03 -2.29
C LEU A 3 -15.15 -10.30 -2.00
N SER A 4 -15.14 -11.24 -2.94
CA SER A 4 -15.83 -12.53 -2.84
C SER A 4 -14.80 -13.64 -3.02
N SER A 5 -15.07 -14.82 -2.47
CA SER A 5 -14.14 -15.97 -2.55
C SER A 5 -13.76 -16.35 -3.99
N HIS A 6 -14.63 -16.10 -4.97
CA HIS A 6 -14.33 -16.32 -6.39
C HIS A 6 -13.33 -15.30 -6.97
N ARG A 7 -13.25 -14.08 -6.43
CA ARG A 7 -12.27 -13.06 -6.84
C ARG A 7 -10.89 -13.28 -6.23
N VAL A 8 -10.82 -13.99 -5.11
CA VAL A 8 -9.57 -14.36 -4.42
C VAL A 8 -8.69 -15.28 -5.28
N ALA A 9 -9.28 -16.27 -5.96
CA ALA A 9 -8.52 -17.23 -6.77
C ALA A 9 -7.87 -16.60 -8.03
N ALA A 10 -8.36 -15.46 -8.49
CA ALA A 10 -7.85 -14.76 -9.67
C ALA A 10 -6.79 -13.68 -9.33
N ALA A 11 -6.59 -13.37 -8.05
CA ALA A 11 -5.88 -12.18 -7.60
C ALA A 11 -4.45 -12.43 -7.11
N SER A 12 -3.92 -13.65 -7.19
CA SER A 12 -2.57 -13.96 -6.69
C SER A 12 -1.49 -13.67 -7.75
N PRO A 13 -0.81 -12.50 -7.73
CA PRO A 13 0.40 -12.32 -8.52
C PRO A 13 1.46 -13.32 -8.05
N ALA A 14 2.18 -13.91 -8.99
CA ALA A 14 3.40 -14.62 -8.65
C ALA A 14 4.39 -13.64 -8.01
N PHE A 15 4.93 -13.98 -6.84
CA PHE A 15 5.94 -13.16 -6.18
C PHE A 15 7.29 -13.37 -6.88
N ASP A 16 7.71 -12.37 -7.67
CA ASP A 16 9.06 -12.31 -8.23
C ASP A 16 10.03 -11.76 -7.19
N TYR A 17 10.67 -12.66 -6.44
CA TYR A 17 11.65 -12.28 -5.42
C TYR A 17 12.83 -11.48 -5.98
N SER A 18 13.33 -11.83 -7.17
CA SER A 18 14.51 -11.17 -7.73
C SER A 18 14.21 -9.74 -8.18
N GLY A 19 13.07 -9.55 -8.86
CA GLY A 19 12.58 -8.23 -9.21
C GLY A 19 12.28 -7.38 -7.97
N TRP A 20 11.61 -7.99 -6.98
CA TRP A 20 11.31 -7.34 -5.70
C TRP A 20 12.58 -6.90 -4.96
N GLU A 21 13.57 -7.79 -4.79
CA GLU A 21 14.82 -7.47 -4.09
C GLU A 21 15.53 -6.27 -4.74
N LYS A 22 15.60 -6.25 -6.08
CA LYS A 22 16.20 -5.14 -6.83
C LYS A 22 15.51 -3.82 -6.51
N GLU A 23 14.18 -3.81 -6.46
CA GLU A 23 13.41 -2.61 -6.16
C GLU A 23 13.53 -2.17 -4.70
N ILE A 24 13.58 -3.10 -3.74
CA ILE A 24 13.86 -2.77 -2.32
C ILE A 24 15.23 -2.11 -2.16
N ARG A 25 16.26 -2.64 -2.83
CA ARG A 25 17.60 -2.06 -2.83
C ARG A 25 17.60 -0.66 -3.43
N ARG A 26 16.84 -0.42 -4.50
CA ARG A 26 16.68 0.91 -5.11
C ARG A 26 15.96 1.88 -4.17
N ALA A 27 14.82 1.48 -3.60
CA ALA A 27 13.95 2.35 -2.81
C ALA A 27 14.56 2.72 -1.45
N TYR A 28 15.22 1.78 -0.78
CA TYR A 28 15.72 1.96 0.60
C TYR A 28 17.23 2.15 0.71
N GLY A 29 18.00 1.89 -0.36
CA GLY A 29 19.45 2.03 -0.37
C GLY A 29 20.11 1.29 0.79
N ARG A 30 20.73 2.03 1.71
CA ARG A 30 21.43 1.45 2.88
C ARG A 30 20.49 0.72 3.84
N ALA A 31 19.22 1.09 3.92
CA ALA A 31 18.23 0.46 4.79
C ALA A 31 17.64 -0.84 4.19
N ALA A 32 17.97 -1.17 2.95
CA ALA A 32 17.41 -2.35 2.28
C ALA A 32 17.69 -3.66 3.00
N ALA A 33 18.86 -3.79 3.65
CA ALA A 33 19.24 -5.03 4.36
C ALA A 33 18.23 -5.41 5.46
N GLU A 34 17.71 -4.43 6.19
CA GLU A 34 16.71 -4.66 7.24
C GLU A 34 15.37 -5.10 6.65
N VAL A 35 14.98 -4.52 5.50
CA VAL A 35 13.75 -4.89 4.79
C VAL A 35 13.83 -6.30 4.22
N LEU A 36 14.97 -6.67 3.63
CA LEU A 36 15.19 -8.01 3.10
C LEU A 36 15.17 -9.05 4.23
N HIS A 37 15.85 -8.78 5.34
CA HIS A 37 15.84 -9.65 6.51
C HIS A 37 14.42 -9.82 7.10
N LEU A 38 13.63 -8.74 7.11
CA LEU A 38 12.24 -8.82 7.57
C LEU A 38 11.40 -9.73 6.67
N GLU A 39 11.57 -9.66 5.35
CA GLU A 39 10.84 -10.57 4.45
C GLU A 39 11.30 -12.03 4.60
N GLU A 40 12.59 -12.27 4.80
CA GLU A 40 13.12 -13.62 5.06
C GLU A 40 12.53 -14.25 6.33
N THR A 41 12.28 -13.43 7.36
CA THR A 41 11.76 -13.89 8.66
C THR A 41 10.24 -13.99 8.70
N GLU A 42 9.53 -13.05 8.07
CA GLU A 42 8.08 -12.94 8.15
C GLU A 42 7.35 -13.58 6.95
N GLY A 43 8.03 -13.72 5.80
CA GLY A 43 7.46 -14.34 4.59
C GLY A 43 6.17 -13.68 4.12
N LYS A 44 6.07 -12.35 4.26
CA LYS A 44 4.83 -11.60 4.06
C LYS A 44 4.36 -11.64 2.60
N ASN A 45 5.28 -11.69 1.66
CA ASN A 45 5.00 -11.82 0.23
C ASN A 45 4.86 -13.29 -0.23
N SER A 46 4.81 -14.26 0.69
CA SER A 46 4.56 -15.67 0.35
C SER A 46 3.20 -15.87 -0.33
N PRO A 47 3.13 -16.68 -1.40
CA PRO A 47 1.87 -17.03 -2.06
C PRO A 47 0.87 -17.72 -1.11
N GLU A 48 1.35 -18.58 -0.22
CA GLU A 48 0.52 -19.29 0.76
C GLU A 48 -0.09 -18.32 1.77
N GLY A 49 0.73 -17.39 2.31
CA GLY A 49 0.27 -16.36 3.23
C GLY A 49 -0.73 -15.41 2.57
N GLN A 50 -0.47 -15.00 1.33
CA GLN A 50 -1.41 -14.19 0.55
C GLN A 50 -2.77 -14.86 0.41
N LYS A 51 -2.81 -16.14 0.02
CA LYS A 51 -4.07 -16.88 -0.13
C LYS A 51 -4.87 -16.94 1.17
N GLN A 52 -4.20 -17.18 2.30
CA GLN A 52 -4.83 -17.22 3.62
C GLN A 52 -5.42 -15.85 4.00
N ARG A 53 -4.67 -14.77 3.78
CA ARG A 53 -5.13 -13.40 4.05
C ARG A 53 -6.31 -13.00 3.17
N LEU A 54 -6.26 -13.30 1.87
CA LEU A 54 -7.38 -13.02 0.96
C LEU A 54 -8.64 -13.81 1.30
N THR A 55 -8.50 -15.07 1.72
CA THR A 55 -9.63 -15.88 2.19
C THR A 55 -10.27 -15.23 3.41
N THR A 56 -9.45 -14.87 4.40
CA THR A 56 -9.90 -14.18 5.63
C THR A 56 -10.56 -12.84 5.31
N ALA A 57 -9.95 -12.04 4.42
CA ALA A 57 -10.47 -10.74 4.02
C ALA A 57 -11.81 -10.85 3.28
N ALA A 58 -12.03 -11.93 2.50
CA ALA A 58 -13.30 -12.18 1.84
C ALA A 58 -14.39 -12.59 2.84
N GLU A 59 -14.06 -13.45 3.82
CA GLU A 59 -14.99 -13.84 4.89
C GLU A 59 -15.39 -12.65 5.78
N ARG A 60 -14.48 -11.69 5.95
CA ARG A 60 -14.65 -10.51 6.83
C ARG A 60 -14.89 -9.22 6.05
N TRP A 61 -15.26 -9.31 4.78
CA TRP A 61 -15.30 -8.14 3.90
C TRP A 61 -16.27 -7.06 4.39
N ASP A 62 -17.43 -7.45 4.93
CA ASP A 62 -18.42 -6.50 5.43
C ASP A 62 -17.90 -5.71 6.64
N GLU A 63 -17.11 -6.35 7.51
CA GLU A 63 -16.46 -5.68 8.64
C GLU A 63 -15.42 -4.66 8.16
N ILE A 64 -14.60 -5.03 7.17
CA ILE A 64 -13.61 -4.12 6.55
C ILE A 64 -14.32 -2.93 5.88
N ALA A 65 -15.41 -3.20 5.15
CA ALA A 65 -16.20 -2.18 4.47
C ALA A 65 -16.85 -1.21 5.48
N GLU A 66 -17.32 -1.71 6.61
CA GLU A 66 -17.91 -0.88 7.66
C GLU A 66 -16.88 0.05 8.30
N VAL A 67 -15.69 -0.46 8.64
CA VAL A 67 -14.59 0.38 9.14
C VAL A 67 -14.25 1.48 8.13
N SER A 68 -14.23 1.16 6.83
CA SER A 68 -13.97 2.16 5.78
C SER A 68 -15.05 3.25 5.68
N ARG A 69 -16.30 2.98 6.06
CA ARG A 69 -17.40 3.95 5.97
C ARG A 69 -17.34 5.01 7.06
N VAL A 70 -16.77 4.67 8.21
CA VAL A 70 -16.70 5.58 9.38
C VAL A 70 -15.43 6.45 9.39
N LEU A 71 -14.51 6.25 8.44
CA LEU A 71 -13.32 7.08 8.31
C LEU A 71 -13.68 8.48 7.78
N PRO A 72 -13.00 9.54 8.28
CA PRO A 72 -13.16 10.89 7.76
C PRO A 72 -12.71 10.97 6.30
N LYS A 73 -13.21 11.96 5.56
CA LYS A 73 -12.78 12.19 4.18
C LYS A 73 -11.34 12.69 4.16
N SER A 74 -10.58 12.34 3.11
CA SER A 74 -9.21 12.83 2.93
C SER A 74 -9.12 14.35 2.96
N ARG A 75 -10.09 15.04 2.36
CA ARG A 75 -10.20 16.50 2.41
C ARG A 75 -10.34 17.05 3.83
N GLU A 76 -11.21 16.45 4.65
CA GLU A 76 -11.41 16.87 6.04
C GLU A 76 -10.13 16.70 6.86
N LEU A 77 -9.41 15.59 6.67
CA LEU A 77 -8.11 15.36 7.30
C LEU A 77 -7.07 16.40 6.85
N GLY A 78 -7.04 16.76 5.57
CA GLY A 78 -6.17 17.82 5.05
C GLY A 78 -6.46 19.18 5.68
N GLU A 79 -7.74 19.55 5.78
CA GLU A 79 -8.17 20.80 6.44
C GLU A 79 -7.78 20.82 7.93
N MET A 80 -7.89 19.69 8.64
CA MET A 80 -7.46 19.56 10.03
C MET A 80 -5.95 19.71 10.20
N LEU A 81 -5.14 19.12 9.30
CA LEU A 81 -3.69 19.27 9.31
C LEU A 81 -3.28 20.73 9.05
N ALA A 82 -3.88 21.36 8.04
CA ALA A 82 -3.61 22.74 7.70
C ALA A 82 -3.98 23.70 8.84
N ALA A 83 -5.08 23.44 9.56
CA ALA A 83 -5.54 24.26 10.68
C ALA A 83 -4.52 24.35 11.84
N VAL A 84 -3.63 23.37 11.98
CA VAL A 84 -2.55 23.37 12.98
C VAL A 84 -1.17 23.67 12.38
N GLY A 85 -1.13 24.13 11.12
CA GLY A 85 0.12 24.43 10.40
C GLY A 85 0.91 23.20 9.94
N GLY A 86 0.26 22.03 9.87
CA GLY A 86 0.84 20.82 9.31
C GLY A 86 0.71 20.77 7.78
N ALA A 87 1.61 20.03 7.13
CA ALA A 87 1.51 19.75 5.70
C ALA A 87 0.36 18.77 5.43
N ALA A 88 -0.47 19.10 4.44
CA ALA A 88 -1.58 18.30 3.95
C ALA A 88 -1.29 17.68 2.56
N SER A 89 -0.21 18.10 1.89
CA SER A 89 0.23 17.54 0.61
C SER A 89 1.70 17.10 0.62
N PRO A 90 2.11 16.17 -0.26
CA PRO A 90 3.52 15.79 -0.41
C PRO A 90 4.43 16.95 -0.86
N SER A 91 3.93 17.85 -1.70
CA SER A 91 4.72 18.96 -2.23
C SER A 91 5.12 19.98 -1.16
N GLU A 92 4.30 20.17 -0.13
CA GLU A 92 4.60 21.04 1.02
C GLU A 92 5.81 20.57 1.84
N ILE A 93 6.16 19.28 1.75
CA ILE A 93 7.35 18.69 2.41
C ILE A 93 8.45 18.33 1.42
N GLY A 94 8.37 18.81 0.17
CA GLY A 94 9.37 18.56 -0.86
C GLY A 94 9.38 17.13 -1.42
N VAL A 95 8.29 16.38 -1.26
CA VAL A 95 8.14 15.04 -1.84
C VAL A 95 7.60 15.15 -3.26
N GLY A 96 8.39 14.67 -4.22
CA GLY A 96 8.02 14.59 -5.64
C GLY A 96 7.20 13.34 -5.99
N PRO A 97 6.70 13.26 -7.24
CA PRO A 97 5.82 12.18 -7.68
C PRO A 97 6.46 10.79 -7.62
N GLU A 98 7.75 10.67 -7.94
CA GLU A 98 8.47 9.39 -7.89
C GLU A 98 8.59 8.88 -6.46
N LEU A 99 8.95 9.76 -5.52
CA LEU A 99 9.08 9.41 -4.11
C LEU A 99 7.72 9.10 -3.47
N LEU A 100 6.65 9.80 -3.88
CA LEU A 100 5.29 9.48 -3.46
C LEU A 100 4.89 8.07 -3.92
N TRP A 101 5.15 7.75 -5.19
CA TRP A 101 4.87 6.41 -5.74
C TRP A 101 5.64 5.33 -4.97
N ASP A 102 6.94 5.51 -4.77
CA ASP A 102 7.79 4.59 -4.01
C ASP A 102 7.27 4.40 -2.58
N SER A 103 6.83 5.49 -1.94
CA SER A 103 6.29 5.45 -0.57
C SER A 103 4.99 4.65 -0.48
N LEU A 104 4.14 4.73 -1.50
CA LEU A 104 2.88 3.98 -1.56
C LEU A 104 3.12 2.50 -1.86
N VAL A 105 4.03 2.18 -2.78
CA VAL A 105 4.29 0.80 -3.22
C VAL A 105 5.13 0.03 -2.21
N TYR A 106 6.24 0.62 -1.75
CA TYR A 106 7.19 -0.06 -0.87
C TYR A 106 6.94 0.21 0.61
N GLY A 107 6.08 1.17 0.97
CA GLY A 107 5.77 1.47 2.37
C GLY A 107 5.26 0.27 3.17
N LYS A 108 4.63 -0.71 2.51
CA LYS A 108 4.21 -1.97 3.15
C LYS A 108 5.39 -2.80 3.68
N GLU A 109 6.58 -2.66 3.12
CA GLU A 109 7.75 -3.52 3.34
C GLU A 109 8.52 -3.18 4.61
N LEU A 110 8.33 -1.98 5.14
CA LEU A 110 9.14 -1.48 6.26
C LEU A 110 8.80 -2.15 7.60
N ARG A 111 7.61 -2.74 7.73
CA ARG A 111 7.12 -3.34 8.98
C ARG A 111 6.23 -4.55 8.69
N ALA A 112 6.28 -5.55 9.59
CA ALA A 112 5.40 -6.70 9.59
C ALA A 112 3.98 -6.34 10.08
N ARG A 113 3.28 -5.48 9.32
CA ARG A 113 1.91 -5.04 9.62
C ARG A 113 1.01 -5.24 8.42
N TYR A 114 -0.16 -5.79 8.67
CA TYR A 114 -1.21 -5.89 7.64
C TYR A 114 -2.00 -4.58 7.58
N THR A 115 -1.73 -3.76 6.56
CA THR A 115 -2.41 -2.48 6.32
C THR A 115 -3.14 -2.52 4.98
N ILE A 116 -3.85 -1.43 4.65
CA ILE A 116 -4.51 -1.28 3.34
C ILE A 116 -3.53 -1.46 2.15
N LEU A 117 -2.25 -1.09 2.31
CA LEU A 117 -1.24 -1.26 1.25
C LEU A 117 -0.95 -2.75 1.00
N GLN A 118 -0.89 -3.56 2.05
CA GLN A 118 -0.74 -5.02 1.90
C GLN A 118 -2.01 -5.66 1.33
N LEU A 119 -3.21 -5.21 1.72
CA LEU A 119 -4.45 -5.67 1.12
C LEU A 119 -4.51 -5.33 -0.39
N LEU A 120 -4.15 -4.11 -0.77
CA LEU A 120 -4.10 -3.72 -2.19
C LEU A 120 -3.07 -4.53 -2.99
N TYR A 121 -1.92 -4.86 -2.37
CA TYR A 121 -0.93 -5.76 -2.99
C TYR A 121 -1.50 -7.15 -3.20
N ASP A 122 -2.10 -7.73 -2.16
CA ASP A 122 -2.70 -9.06 -2.22
C ASP A 122 -3.82 -9.13 -3.28
N LEU A 123 -4.48 -8.01 -3.57
CA LEU A 123 -5.51 -7.89 -4.61
C LEU A 123 -4.97 -7.57 -6.01
N GLY A 124 -3.66 -7.39 -6.17
CA GLY A 124 -3.05 -6.98 -7.44
C GLY A 124 -3.41 -5.56 -7.88
N ARG A 125 -3.78 -4.67 -6.93
CA ARG A 125 -4.23 -3.29 -7.21
C ARG A 125 -3.34 -2.19 -6.66
N LEU A 126 -2.27 -2.54 -5.95
CA LEU A 126 -1.41 -1.54 -5.31
C LEU A 126 -0.84 -0.52 -6.31
N HIS A 127 -0.33 -1.00 -7.46
CA HIS A 127 0.25 -0.13 -8.49
C HIS A 127 -0.80 0.78 -9.14
N GLU A 128 -1.98 0.23 -9.47
CA GLU A 128 -3.13 0.98 -10.02
C GLU A 128 -3.51 2.16 -9.10
N PHE A 129 -3.60 1.91 -7.80
CA PHE A 129 -3.95 2.96 -6.84
C PHE A 129 -2.80 3.95 -6.63
N ALA A 130 -1.54 3.50 -6.61
CA ALA A 130 -0.38 4.39 -6.48
C ALA A 130 -0.28 5.36 -7.66
N GLU A 131 -0.42 4.85 -8.90
CA GLU A 131 -0.43 5.67 -10.11
C GLU A 131 -1.57 6.69 -10.11
N ARG A 132 -2.79 6.26 -9.73
CA ARG A 132 -3.94 7.16 -9.66
C ARG A 132 -3.72 8.27 -8.63
N LEU A 133 -3.26 7.94 -7.43
CA LEU A 133 -3.03 8.93 -6.37
C LEU A 133 -1.93 9.93 -6.73
N VAL A 134 -0.84 9.47 -7.35
CA VAL A 134 0.21 10.36 -7.87
C VAL A 134 -0.35 11.28 -8.96
N ALA A 135 -1.15 10.75 -9.88
CA ALA A 135 -1.78 11.55 -10.91
C ALA A 135 -2.75 12.59 -10.33
N GLU A 136 -3.59 12.23 -9.37
CA GLU A 136 -4.53 13.14 -8.70
C GLU A 136 -3.79 14.26 -7.96
N GLU A 137 -2.73 13.93 -7.21
CA GLU A 137 -1.93 14.88 -6.43
C GLU A 137 -1.22 15.90 -7.32
N PHE A 138 -0.59 15.44 -8.40
CA PHE A 138 0.23 16.29 -9.28
C PHE A 138 -0.50 16.78 -10.54
N ALA A 139 -1.75 16.40 -10.76
CA ALA A 139 -2.60 16.99 -11.80
C ALA A 139 -2.97 18.45 -11.47
N SER A 140 -3.07 18.79 -10.18
CA SER A 140 -3.47 20.11 -9.70
C SER A 140 -2.30 21.11 -9.64
N ALA A 141 -1.08 20.68 -9.96
CA ALA A 141 0.13 21.51 -9.98
C ALA A 141 0.45 22.10 -11.38
N ARG A 142 -0.49 22.00 -12.33
CA ARG A 142 -0.40 22.58 -13.68
C ARG A 142 -1.43 23.68 -13.89
#